data_AF-A0A816HR70-F1
#
_entry.id   AF-A0A816HR70-F1
#
_cell.length_a   1.000
_cell.length_b   1.000
_cell.length_c   1.000
_cell.angle_alpha   90.00
_cell.angle_beta   90.00
_cell.angle_gamma   90.00
#
_symmetry.space_group_name_H-M   'P 1'
#
loop_
_entity.id
_entity.type
_entity.pdbx_description
1 polymer ?
#
loop_
_entity_poly.entity_id
_entity_poly.type
_entity_poly.pdbx_seq_one_letter_code
_entity_poly.pdbx_strand_id
1 'polypeptide(L)'
;MFPSTPPSTDGYHLRNQRIATRLFIFLLMLSLYILVTYTSLISVVETITVLNPSLTKYSKLYSEHPQRLTCPCSKVSVNYGTFLQLDYVLHHVCNSDFVTSNWIEYIRKSREIAPGPVSVYDFLATGPRTFQALSAFCRLVDEIISNRLVQFYSNQFVTAN
;
A
#
# COMPACT_ATOMS: atom_id res chain seq x y z
N MET A 1 32.97 -28.27 -53.59
CA MET A 1 32.08 -28.98 -54.52
C MET A 1 32.14 -30.45 -54.18
N PHE A 2 31.04 -31.06 -53.74
CA PHE A 2 31.03 -32.50 -53.47
C PHE A 2 30.99 -33.25 -54.81
N PRO A 3 31.93 -34.18 -55.07
CA PRO A 3 31.95 -34.93 -56.32
C PRO A 3 30.74 -35.87 -56.37
N SER A 4 29.90 -35.71 -57.39
CA SER A 4 28.78 -36.61 -57.66
C SER A 4 29.30 -37.94 -58.18
N THR A 5 28.94 -39.04 -57.52
CA THR A 5 29.25 -40.39 -57.99
C THR A 5 28.43 -40.73 -59.25
N PRO A 6 29.01 -41.41 -60.25
CA PRO A 6 28.28 -41.81 -61.45
C PRO A 6 27.18 -42.83 -61.10
N PRO A 7 26.04 -42.82 -61.82
CA PRO A 7 24.91 -43.70 -61.53
C PRO A 7 25.29 -45.17 -61.69
N SER A 8 24.89 -46.03 -60.74
CA SER A 8 25.16 -47.46 -60.82
C SER A 8 24.36 -48.12 -61.95
N THR A 9 25.01 -48.94 -62.77
CA THR A 9 24.39 -49.69 -63.88
C THR A 9 23.69 -50.99 -63.44
N ASP A 10 23.80 -51.37 -62.17
CA ASP A 10 23.15 -52.56 -61.59
C ASP A 10 21.72 -52.26 -61.12
N GLY A 11 20.75 -53.02 -61.64
CA GLY A 11 19.32 -52.89 -61.34
C GLY A 11 18.97 -53.14 -59.86
N TYR A 12 19.77 -53.94 -59.14
CA TYR A 12 19.57 -54.16 -57.71
C TYR A 12 19.87 -52.89 -56.89
N HIS A 13 20.97 -52.20 -57.21
CA HIS A 13 21.38 -50.96 -56.56
C HIS A 13 20.40 -49.82 -56.79
N LEU A 14 19.89 -49.66 -58.02
CA LEU A 14 18.86 -48.67 -58.37
C LEU A 14 17.54 -48.88 -57.61
N ARG A 15 17.13 -50.15 -57.41
CA ARG A 15 15.92 -50.48 -56.65
C ARG A 15 16.08 -50.16 -55.17
N ASN A 16 17.25 -50.48 -54.60
CA ASN A 16 17.55 -50.18 -53.20
C ASN A 16 17.64 -48.67 -52.94
N GLN A 17 18.24 -47.91 -53.87
CA GLN A 17 18.25 -46.44 -53.81
C GLN A 17 16.83 -45.87 -53.79
N ARG A 18 15.95 -46.29 -54.71
CA ARG A 18 14.55 -45.82 -54.74
C ARG A 18 13.79 -46.15 -53.46
N ILE A 19 13.98 -47.36 -52.90
CA ILE A 19 13.33 -47.77 -51.65
C ILE A 19 13.86 -46.92 -50.48
N ALA A 20 15.18 -46.76 -50.36
CA ALA A 20 15.80 -45.94 -49.33
C ALA A 20 15.32 -44.48 -49.39
N THR A 21 15.24 -43.88 -50.59
CA THR A 21 14.72 -42.52 -50.77
C THR A 21 13.24 -42.42 -50.37
N ARG A 22 12.39 -43.39 -50.76
CA ARG A 22 10.97 -43.41 -50.37
C ARG A 22 10.81 -43.53 -48.85
N LEU A 23 11.61 -44.39 -48.22
CA LEU A 23 11.60 -44.61 -46.78
C LEU A 23 12.09 -43.36 -46.02
N PHE A 24 13.14 -42.70 -46.52
CA PHE A 24 13.61 -41.42 -46.01
C PHE A 24 12.54 -40.32 -46.08
N ILE A 25 11.89 -40.15 -47.23
CA ILE A 25 10.81 -39.16 -47.40
C ILE A 25 9.65 -39.47 -46.46
N PHE A 26 9.27 -40.73 -46.31
CA PHE A 26 8.20 -41.13 -45.39
C PHE A 26 8.54 -40.78 -43.92
N LEU A 27 9.75 -41.11 -43.48
CA LEU A 27 10.23 -40.78 -42.14
C LEU A 27 10.33 -39.27 -41.91
N LEU A 28 10.73 -38.51 -42.93
CA LEU A 28 10.79 -37.05 -42.88
C LEU A 28 9.39 -36.43 -42.72
N MET A 29 8.41 -36.93 -43.48
CA MET A 29 7.03 -36.46 -43.35
C MET A 29 6.45 -36.81 -41.98
N LEU A 30 6.74 -38.01 -41.47
CA LEU A 30 6.31 -38.45 -40.15
C LEU A 30 6.91 -37.58 -39.03
N SER A 31 8.21 -37.26 -39.10
CA SER A 31 8.87 -36.43 -38.09
C SER A 31 8.36 -34.98 -38.10
N LEU A 32 8.14 -34.40 -39.29
CA LEU A 32 7.54 -33.07 -39.44
C LEU A 32 6.11 -33.04 -38.88
N TYR A 33 5.33 -34.09 -39.14
CA TYR A 33 3.97 -34.21 -38.60
C TYR A 33 3.96 -34.25 -37.06
N ILE A 34 4.85 -35.03 -36.45
CA ILE A 34 5.00 -35.08 -34.98
C ILE A 34 5.44 -33.71 -34.43
N LEU A 35 6.38 -33.04 -35.10
CA LEU A 35 6.86 -31.73 -34.66
C LEU A 35 5.77 -30.67 -34.69
N VAL A 36 5.00 -30.59 -35.78
CA VAL A 36 3.90 -29.62 -35.96
C VAL A 36 2.78 -29.85 -34.95
N THR A 37 2.40 -31.11 -34.73
CA THR A 37 1.39 -31.44 -33.72
C THR A 37 1.88 -31.06 -32.34
N TYR A 38 3.10 -31.43 -31.96
CA TYR A 38 3.69 -31.06 -30.68
C TYR A 38 3.71 -29.55 -30.44
N THR A 39 4.15 -28.77 -31.43
CA THR A 39 4.20 -27.30 -31.30
C THR A 39 2.82 -26.66 -31.28
N SER A 40 1.83 -27.24 -31.97
CA SER A 40 0.45 -26.70 -31.98
C SER A 40 -0.32 -27.01 -30.70
N LEU A 41 0.04 -28.09 -30.00
CA LEU A 41 -0.58 -28.50 -28.74
C LEU A 41 0.00 -27.77 -27.51
N ILE A 42 1.06 -26.96 -27.68
CA ILE A 42 1.65 -26.24 -26.57
C ILE A 42 0.74 -25.05 -26.18
N SER A 43 0.17 -25.12 -24.98
CA SER A 43 -0.60 -24.00 -24.41
C SER A 43 0.37 -22.95 -23.88
N VAL A 44 0.30 -21.73 -24.40
CA VAL A 44 1.07 -20.60 -23.86
C VAL A 44 0.32 -20.02 -22.66
N VAL A 45 1.02 -19.83 -21.55
CA VAL A 45 0.46 -19.13 -20.39
C VAL A 45 0.55 -17.63 -20.64
N GLU A 46 -0.61 -16.96 -20.69
CA GLU A 46 -0.67 -15.50 -20.74
C GLU A 46 -0.82 -14.90 -19.35
N THR A 47 -0.09 -13.80 -19.11
CA THR A 47 -0.20 -13.04 -17.86
C THR A 47 -1.15 -11.88 -18.06
N ILE A 48 -2.25 -11.84 -17.30
CA ILE A 48 -3.22 -10.75 -17.35
C ILE A 48 -2.97 -9.79 -16.19
N THR A 49 -2.73 -8.52 -16.48
CA THR A 49 -2.54 -7.47 -15.47
C THR A 49 -3.84 -6.72 -15.22
N VAL A 50 -4.26 -6.64 -13.95
CA VAL A 50 -5.43 -5.87 -13.52
C VAL A 50 -4.97 -4.72 -12.63
N LEU A 51 -5.20 -3.48 -13.07
CA LEU A 51 -4.87 -2.28 -12.30
C LEU A 51 -5.97 -1.99 -11.26
N ASN A 52 -5.56 -1.69 -10.03
CA ASN A 52 -6.44 -1.30 -8.92
C ASN A 52 -7.68 -2.22 -8.75
N PRO A 53 -7.50 -3.54 -8.53
CA PRO A 53 -8.65 -4.42 -8.28
C PRO A 53 -9.37 -4.04 -6.99
N SER A 54 -10.69 -4.22 -6.94
CA SER A 54 -11.42 -4.13 -5.67
C SER A 54 -11.00 -5.25 -4.72
N LEU A 55 -11.12 -5.03 -3.41
CA LEU A 55 -10.79 -6.04 -2.39
C LEU A 55 -11.54 -7.35 -2.64
N THR A 56 -12.84 -7.27 -2.98
CA THR A 56 -13.66 -8.45 -3.29
C THR A 56 -13.15 -9.22 -4.50
N LYS A 57 -12.74 -8.51 -5.57
CA LYS A 57 -12.19 -9.14 -6.77
C LYS A 57 -10.85 -9.82 -6.45
N TYR A 58 -9.99 -9.16 -5.69
CA TYR A 58 -8.74 -9.74 -5.21
C TYR A 58 -8.97 -11.00 -4.38
N SER A 59 -9.84 -10.94 -3.36
CA SER A 59 -10.13 -12.08 -2.49
C SER A 59 -10.65 -13.29 -3.26
N LYS A 60 -11.53 -13.05 -4.25
CA LYS A 60 -12.03 -14.11 -5.13
C LYS A 60 -10.90 -14.74 -5.95
N LEU A 61 -10.10 -13.94 -6.66
CA LEU A 61 -8.99 -14.45 -7.47
C LEU A 61 -7.93 -15.17 -6.63
N TYR A 62 -7.63 -14.65 -5.44
CA TYR A 62 -6.70 -15.29 -4.52
C TYR A 62 -7.22 -16.66 -4.04
N SER A 63 -8.52 -16.78 -3.78
CA SER A 63 -9.14 -18.07 -3.41
C SER A 63 -9.12 -19.09 -4.55
N GLU A 64 -9.27 -18.65 -5.79
CA GLU A 64 -9.32 -19.52 -6.97
C GLU A 64 -7.90 -19.91 -7.45
N HIS A 65 -6.93 -19.01 -7.33
CA HIS A 65 -5.59 -19.15 -7.92
C HIS A 65 -4.44 -18.69 -6.99
N PRO A 66 -4.32 -19.23 -5.76
CA PRO A 66 -3.38 -18.70 -4.75
C PRO A 66 -1.90 -18.78 -5.18
N GLN A 67 -1.52 -19.80 -5.95
CA GLN A 67 -0.13 -20.06 -6.35
C GLN A 67 0.30 -19.31 -7.62
N ARG A 68 -0.64 -18.76 -8.39
CA ARG A 68 -0.35 -18.09 -9.67
C ARG A 68 -0.57 -16.58 -9.61
N LEU A 69 -1.08 -16.08 -8.49
CA LEU A 69 -1.36 -14.67 -8.31
C LEU A 69 -0.12 -13.95 -7.79
N THR A 70 0.31 -12.88 -8.46
CA THR A 70 1.36 -11.99 -7.97
C THR A 70 0.77 -10.60 -7.79
N CYS A 71 0.88 -10.06 -6.57
CA CYS A 71 0.45 -8.71 -6.25
C CYS A 71 1.65 -7.89 -5.81
N PRO A 72 2.36 -7.25 -6.75
CA PRO A 72 3.41 -6.32 -6.37
C PRO A 72 2.78 -5.12 -5.68
N CYS A 73 3.40 -4.66 -4.59
CA CYS A 73 2.99 -3.41 -3.95
C CYS A 73 3.25 -2.25 -4.92
N SER A 74 2.25 -1.39 -5.15
CA SER A 74 2.41 -0.21 -6.00
C SER A 74 3.37 0.82 -5.39
N LYS A 75 3.43 0.86 -4.06
CA LYS A 75 4.34 1.70 -3.27
C LYS A 75 4.81 0.89 -2.07
N VAL A 76 6.11 0.96 -1.77
CA VAL A 76 6.72 0.30 -0.59
C VAL A 76 6.44 1.09 0.69
N SER A 77 6.18 2.39 0.55
CA SER A 77 5.77 3.24 1.66
C SER A 77 4.60 4.15 1.30
N VAL A 78 3.74 4.38 2.29
CA VAL A 78 2.55 5.22 2.17
C VAL A 78 2.50 6.15 3.38
N ASN A 79 2.33 7.43 3.14
CA ASN A 79 2.22 8.40 4.23
C ASN A 79 0.92 8.16 5.03
N TYR A 80 0.99 8.14 6.36
CA TYR A 80 -0.17 8.04 7.26
C TYR A 80 -1.29 9.02 6.93
N GLY A 81 -0.98 10.27 6.56
CA GLY A 81 -1.97 11.27 6.19
C GLY A 81 -2.80 10.94 4.94
N THR A 82 -2.47 9.88 4.20
CA THR A 82 -3.25 9.46 3.02
C THR A 82 -4.35 8.44 3.34
N PHE A 83 -4.30 7.79 4.50
CA PHE A 83 -5.25 6.73 4.86
C PHE A 83 -5.74 6.79 6.32
N LEU A 84 -5.16 7.66 7.16
CA LEU A 84 -5.60 7.89 8.54
C LEU A 84 -6.05 9.33 8.70
N GLN A 85 -7.15 9.50 9.43
CA GLN A 85 -7.63 10.79 9.93
C GLN A 85 -7.94 10.63 11.41
N LEU A 86 -7.31 11.47 12.23
CA LEU A 86 -7.47 11.57 13.67
C LEU A 86 -8.02 12.95 14.00
N ASP A 87 -9.21 12.97 14.58
CA ASP A 87 -9.83 14.18 15.12
C ASP A 87 -9.71 14.15 16.66
N TYR A 88 -9.40 15.29 17.26
CA TYR A 88 -9.34 15.43 18.71
C TYR A 88 -10.28 16.54 19.17
N VAL A 89 -10.79 16.38 20.39
CA VAL A 89 -11.61 17.39 21.06
C VAL A 89 -11.05 17.58 22.46
N LEU A 90 -10.72 18.81 22.80
CA LEU A 90 -10.28 19.17 24.15
C LEU A 90 -11.46 19.11 25.12
N HIS A 91 -11.14 18.93 26.41
CA HIS A 91 -12.16 18.98 27.46
C HIS A 91 -12.93 20.30 27.41
N HIS A 92 -14.24 20.28 27.64
CA HIS A 92 -15.12 21.46 27.51
C HIS A 92 -14.66 22.68 28.30
N VAL A 93 -13.93 22.48 29.40
CA VAL A 93 -13.32 23.57 30.19
C VAL A 93 -12.35 24.44 29.38
N CYS A 94 -11.68 23.89 28.38
CA CYS A 94 -10.76 24.62 27.52
C CYS A 94 -11.49 25.50 26.49
N ASN A 95 -12.79 25.28 26.32
CA ASN A 95 -13.67 26.05 25.43
C ASN A 95 -14.70 26.87 26.23
N SER A 96 -14.55 26.96 27.56
CA SER A 96 -15.46 27.73 28.42
C SER A 96 -14.88 29.08 28.79
N ASP A 97 -15.71 29.93 29.37
CA ASP A 97 -15.28 31.27 29.84
C ASP A 97 -14.16 31.19 30.88
N PHE A 98 -13.99 30.06 31.57
CA PHE A 98 -13.02 29.88 32.65
C PHE A 98 -11.56 30.04 32.21
N VAL A 99 -11.26 29.85 30.93
CA VAL A 99 -9.90 30.03 30.40
C VAL A 99 -9.69 31.38 29.71
N THR A 100 -10.72 32.22 29.67
CA THR A 100 -10.66 33.54 29.06
C THR A 100 -10.07 34.57 30.02
N SER A 101 -9.45 35.61 29.47
CA SER A 101 -8.99 36.76 30.24
C SER A 101 -10.13 37.46 30.99
N ASN A 102 -11.35 37.45 30.42
CA ASN A 102 -12.52 38.09 31.03
C ASN A 102 -12.87 37.48 32.39
N TRP A 103 -12.89 36.15 32.49
CA TRP A 103 -13.14 35.46 33.75
C TRP A 103 -12.04 35.72 34.80
N ILE A 104 -10.78 35.66 34.35
CA ILE A 104 -9.62 35.90 35.23
C ILE A 104 -9.66 37.33 35.80
N GLU A 105 -9.94 38.33 34.94
CA GLU A 105 -10.08 39.73 35.34
C GLU A 105 -11.30 39.97 36.24
N TYR A 106 -12.40 39.26 36.00
CA TYR A 106 -13.59 39.33 36.85
C TYR A 106 -13.27 38.92 38.29
N ILE A 107 -12.56 37.80 38.48
CA ILE A 107 -12.13 37.36 39.82
C ILE A 107 -11.14 38.36 40.43
N ARG A 108 -10.19 38.86 39.63
CA ARG A 108 -9.18 39.84 40.08
C ARG A 108 -9.84 41.12 40.60
N LYS A 109 -10.83 41.66 39.89
CA LYS A 109 -11.59 42.85 40.31
C LYS A 109 -12.49 42.59 41.51
N SER A 110 -13.07 41.40 41.61
CA SER A 110 -13.90 41.01 42.76
C SER A 110 -13.11 41.07 44.08
N ARG A 111 -11.81 40.79 44.03
CA ARG A 111 -10.89 40.97 45.16
C ARG A 111 -10.71 42.43 45.59
N GLU A 112 -10.68 43.36 44.63
CA GLU A 112 -10.49 44.80 44.92
C GLU A 112 -11.71 45.40 45.64
N ILE A 113 -12.89 44.80 45.50
CA ILE A 113 -14.17 45.29 46.02
C ILE A 113 -14.55 44.63 47.37
N ALA A 114 -13.95 43.49 47.71
CA ALA A 114 -14.29 42.73 48.92
C ALA A 114 -13.73 43.39 50.20
N PRO A 115 -14.58 43.78 51.18
CA PRO A 115 -14.12 44.34 52.44
C PRO A 115 -13.59 43.25 53.39
N GLY A 116 -12.34 43.37 53.85
CA GLY A 116 -11.77 42.55 54.94
C GLY A 116 -10.41 41.91 54.62
N PRO A 117 -9.74 41.31 55.63
CA PRO A 117 -8.48 40.60 55.41
C PRO A 117 -8.72 39.32 54.60
N VAL A 118 -8.24 39.32 53.36
CA VAL A 118 -8.34 38.17 52.45
C VAL A 118 -7.31 37.12 52.86
N SER A 119 -7.79 35.94 53.25
CA SER A 119 -6.94 34.79 53.52
C SER A 119 -6.23 34.33 52.24
N VAL A 120 -5.02 33.79 52.35
CA VAL A 120 -4.30 33.19 51.19
C VAL A 120 -5.05 31.96 50.66
N TYR A 121 -5.93 31.37 51.48
CA TYR A 121 -6.81 30.27 51.09
C TYR A 121 -8.11 30.73 50.43
N ASP A 122 -8.34 32.04 50.32
CA ASP A 122 -9.49 32.57 49.64
C ASP A 122 -9.38 32.30 48.13
N PHE A 123 -10.48 31.84 47.54
CA PHE A 123 -10.61 31.67 46.11
C PHE A 123 -10.30 32.97 45.36
N LEU A 124 -10.63 34.14 45.92
CA LEU A 124 -10.31 35.43 45.31
C LEU A 124 -8.79 35.71 45.27
N ALA A 125 -8.01 35.10 46.16
CA ALA A 125 -6.56 35.26 46.19
C ALA A 125 -5.85 34.31 45.20
N THR A 126 -6.36 33.09 45.04
CA THR A 126 -5.70 32.01 44.29
C THR A 126 -6.31 31.74 42.92
N GLY A 127 -7.62 31.96 42.78
CA GLY A 127 -8.41 31.70 41.59
C GLY A 127 -7.83 32.27 40.29
N PRO A 128 -7.44 33.56 40.21
CA PRO A 128 -6.91 34.12 38.98
C PRO A 128 -5.68 33.36 38.47
N ARG A 129 -4.77 32.96 39.37
CA ARG A 129 -3.56 32.19 39.02
C ARG A 129 -3.91 30.79 38.56
N THR A 130 -4.85 30.14 39.24
CA THR A 130 -5.32 28.79 38.88
C THR A 130 -5.97 28.78 37.50
N PHE A 131 -6.86 29.72 37.19
CA PHE A 131 -7.50 29.82 35.87
C PHE A 131 -6.53 30.29 34.78
N GLN A 132 -5.55 31.13 35.11
CA GLN A 132 -4.46 31.45 34.19
C GLN A 132 -3.62 30.21 33.85
N ALA A 133 -3.30 29.38 34.84
CA ALA A 133 -2.58 28.12 34.62
C ALA A 133 -3.40 27.15 33.77
N LEU A 134 -4.71 27.04 34.02
CA LEU A 134 -5.62 26.25 33.21
C LEU A 134 -5.68 26.73 31.76
N SER A 135 -5.77 28.04 31.53
CA SER A 135 -5.75 28.64 30.20
C SER A 135 -4.45 28.33 29.46
N ALA A 136 -3.31 28.49 30.13
CA ALA A 136 -2.00 28.13 29.58
C ALA A 136 -1.90 26.64 29.25
N PHE A 137 -2.42 25.78 30.13
CA PHE A 137 -2.44 24.33 29.92
C PHE A 137 -3.30 23.94 28.71
N CYS A 138 -4.53 24.45 28.61
CA CYS A 138 -5.41 24.19 27.47
C CYS A 138 -4.76 24.57 26.14
N ARG A 139 -4.14 25.76 26.07
CA ARG A 139 -3.40 26.20 24.88
C ARG A 139 -2.21 25.29 24.58
N LEU A 140 -1.45 24.90 25.60
CA LEU A 140 -0.29 24.03 25.43
C LEU A 140 -0.69 22.66 24.89
N VAL A 141 -1.77 22.05 25.41
CA VAL A 141 -2.25 20.75 24.93
C VAL A 141 -2.71 20.85 23.48
N ASP A 142 -3.43 21.91 23.12
CA ASP A 142 -3.87 22.15 21.74
C ASP A 142 -2.68 22.21 20.77
N GLU A 143 -1.68 23.02 21.11
CA GLU A 143 -0.46 23.17 20.33
C GLU A 143 0.33 21.86 20.22
N ILE A 144 0.48 21.13 21.33
CA ILE A 144 1.17 19.84 21.33
C ILE A 144 0.44 18.86 20.41
N ILE A 145 -0.87 18.69 20.56
CA ILE A 145 -1.63 17.72 19.76
C ILE A 145 -1.56 18.11 18.28
N SER A 146 -1.80 19.37 17.95
CA SER A 146 -1.74 19.88 16.57
C SER A 146 -0.35 19.62 15.94
N ASN A 147 0.73 19.99 16.62
CA ASN A 147 2.10 19.78 16.13
C ASN A 147 2.45 18.29 16.00
N ARG A 148 2.01 17.47 16.97
CA ARG A 148 2.23 16.02 16.93
C ARG A 148 1.45 15.35 15.82
N LEU A 149 0.24 15.81 15.51
CA LEU A 149 -0.55 15.31 14.38
C LEU A 149 0.12 15.64 13.05
N VAL A 150 0.62 16.88 12.87
CA VAL A 150 1.40 17.25 11.67
C VAL A 150 2.61 16.32 11.49
N GLN A 151 3.36 16.07 12.57
CA GLN A 151 4.49 15.15 12.53
C GLN A 151 4.03 13.70 12.25
N PHE A 152 2.96 13.25 12.88
CA PHE A 152 2.41 11.91 12.70
C PHE A 152 1.97 11.66 11.25
N TYR A 153 1.28 12.61 10.63
CA TYR A 153 0.90 12.59 9.21
C TYR A 153 2.08 12.86 8.26
N SER A 154 3.30 13.01 8.76
CA SER A 154 4.50 12.99 7.91
C SER A 154 5.18 11.61 7.92
N ASN A 155 4.84 10.76 8.90
CA ASN A 155 5.40 9.42 9.00
C ASN A 155 4.86 8.50 7.89
N GLN A 156 5.65 7.47 7.58
CA GLN A 156 5.33 6.52 6.53
C GLN A 156 5.06 5.14 7.11
N PHE A 157 3.98 4.52 6.64
CA PHE A 157 3.79 3.08 6.75
C PHE A 157 4.72 2.39 5.76
N VAL A 158 5.51 1.43 6.21
CA VAL A 158 6.41 0.64 5.36
C VAL A 158 5.99 -0.82 5.48
N THR A 159 5.64 -1.45 4.36
CA THR A 159 5.36 -2.88 4.31
C THR A 159 6.67 -3.65 4.15
N ALA A 160 6.93 -4.62 5.03
CA ALA A 160 8.01 -5.57 4.81
C ALA A 160 7.66 -6.48 3.61
N ASN A 161 8.62 -6.67 2.71
CA ASN A 161 8.50 -7.60 1.58
C ASN A 161 8.38 -9.05 2.04
#